data_AF-A0A937J2D1-F1
#
_entry.id   AF-A0A937J2D1-F1
#
_cell.length_a   1.000
_cell.length_b   1.000
_cell.length_c   1.000
_cell.angle_alpha   90.00
_cell.angle_beta   90.00
_cell.angle_gamma   90.00
#
_symmetry.space_group_name_H-M   'P 1'
#
loop_
_entity.id
_entity.type
_entity.pdbx_description
1 polymer ?
#
loop_
_entity_poly.entity_id
_entity_poly.type
_entity_poly.pdbx_seq_one_letter_code
_entity_poly.pdbx_strand_id
1 'polypeptide(L)'
;MQLVTPAIGLMFWTVLIFVLLVLVLKKFAWKPILNAVDERNNSITEALSSAKKAKAEIEQVSADNEKILNQARIERDSIIKEARAIKESTISEAKSKASLEAEKIILSAKEQISSEKMKAMIELKNEIADISIQMAEKIIKLKLKDVKSQKKLIEQTLKNQMN
;
A
#
# COMPACT_ATOMS: atom_id res chain seq x y z
N MET A 1 -37.89 91.19 62.60
CA MET A 1 -37.36 89.97 61.94
C MET A 1 -36.08 90.34 61.20
N GLN A 2 -34.91 90.09 61.80
CA GLN A 2 -33.59 90.22 61.16
C GLN A 2 -32.90 88.84 61.13
N LEU A 3 -33.66 87.82 60.76
CA LEU A 3 -33.09 86.54 60.34
C LEU A 3 -33.36 86.43 58.86
N VAL A 4 -32.39 85.95 58.09
CA VAL A 4 -32.43 85.70 56.64
C VAL A 4 -32.06 86.88 55.73
N THR A 5 -31.00 87.62 56.06
CA THR A 5 -30.06 88.07 55.01
C THR A 5 -28.67 87.61 55.43
N PRO A 6 -28.00 86.74 54.66
CA PRO A 6 -26.63 86.35 54.97
C PRO A 6 -25.76 87.61 55.04
N ALA A 7 -24.95 87.74 56.09
CA ALA A 7 -23.93 88.79 56.12
C ALA A 7 -23.10 88.69 54.83
N ILE A 8 -22.91 89.80 54.13
CA ILE A 8 -22.21 89.87 52.83
C ILE A 8 -20.84 89.16 52.88
N GLY A 9 -20.18 89.17 54.05
CA GLY A 9 -18.94 88.42 54.29
C GLY A 9 -19.09 86.89 54.19
N LEU A 10 -20.19 86.30 54.67
CA LEU A 10 -20.43 84.85 54.56
C LEU A 10 -20.66 84.41 53.10
N MET A 11 -21.39 85.21 52.31
CA MET A 11 -21.56 84.96 50.87
C MET A 11 -20.22 85.04 50.12
N PHE A 12 -19.38 86.03 50.44
CA PHE A 12 -18.06 86.15 49.81
C PHE A 12 -17.17 84.92 50.08
N TRP A 13 -17.08 84.49 51.35
CA TRP A 13 -16.28 83.30 51.71
C TRP A 13 -16.84 82.00 51.13
N THR A 14 -18.16 81.83 51.06
CA THR A 14 -18.77 80.65 50.44
C THR A 14 -18.51 80.61 48.93
N VAL A 15 -18.62 81.74 48.22
CA VAL A 15 -18.28 81.80 46.79
C VAL A 15 -16.79 81.55 46.57
N LEU A 16 -15.91 82.12 47.40
CA LEU A 16 -14.47 81.89 47.29
C LEU A 16 -14.11 80.41 47.48
N ILE A 17 -14.65 79.77 48.52
CA ILE A 17 -14.45 78.33 48.77
C ILE A 17 -15.05 77.48 47.66
N PHE A 18 -16.23 77.84 47.14
CA PHE A 18 -16.87 77.14 46.03
C PHE A 18 -16.01 77.20 44.76
N VAL A 19 -15.50 78.39 44.40
CA VAL A 19 -14.60 78.55 43.25
C VAL A 19 -13.31 77.76 43.44
N LEU A 20 -12.73 77.80 44.64
CA LEU A 20 -11.52 77.05 44.97
C LEU A 20 -11.77 75.53 44.86
N LEU A 21 -12.90 75.04 45.36
CA LEU A 21 -13.33 73.65 45.24
C LEU A 21 -13.56 73.24 43.78
N VAL A 22 -14.20 74.08 42.96
CA VAL A 22 -14.39 73.83 41.53
C VAL A 22 -13.03 73.75 40.80
N LEU A 23 -12.07 74.60 41.14
CA LEU A 23 -10.72 74.55 40.55
C LEU A 23 -9.97 73.27 40.95
N VAL A 24 -10.09 72.84 42.20
CA VAL A 24 -9.52 71.57 42.68
C VAL A 24 -10.18 70.39 41.95
N LEU A 25 -11.51 70.33 41.89
CA LEU A 25 -12.24 69.26 41.18
C LEU A 25 -11.94 69.25 39.68
N LYS A 26 -11.84 70.41 39.04
CA LYS A 26 -11.47 70.52 37.61
C LYS A 26 -10.10 69.90 37.35
N LYS A 27 -9.13 70.10 38.24
CA LYS A 27 -7.78 69.56 38.09
C LYS A 27 -7.69 68.08 38.47
N PHE A 28 -8.38 67.65 39.53
CA PHE A 28 -8.23 66.31 40.10
C PHE A 28 -9.25 65.28 39.62
N ALA A 29 -10.52 65.65 39.40
CA ALA A 29 -11.58 64.69 39.06
C ALA A 29 -11.75 64.50 37.55
N TRP A 30 -11.48 65.52 36.73
CA TRP A 30 -11.73 65.45 35.29
C TRP A 30 -10.82 64.45 34.57
N LYS A 31 -9.55 64.42 34.95
CA LYS A 31 -8.54 63.51 34.36
C LYS A 31 -8.84 62.02 34.61
N PRO A 32 -9.10 61.55 35.85
CA PRO A 32 -9.41 60.13 36.08
C PRO A 32 -10.74 59.69 35.46
N ILE A 33 -11.75 60.57 35.40
CA ILE A 33 -13.04 60.24 34.76
C ILE A 33 -12.87 60.01 33.25
N LEU A 34 -12.17 60.91 32.56
CA LEU A 34 -11.89 60.74 31.13
C LEU A 34 -11.05 59.50 30.87
N ASN A 35 -10.00 59.27 31.67
CA ASN A 35 -9.17 58.07 31.56
C ASN A 35 -9.99 56.78 31.71
N ALA A 36 -10.92 56.72 32.68
CA ALA A 36 -11.77 55.54 32.88
C ALA A 36 -12.72 55.28 31.70
N VAL A 37 -13.24 56.35 31.07
CA VAL A 37 -14.08 56.24 29.86
C VAL A 37 -13.26 55.81 28.66
N ASP A 38 -12.06 56.36 28.48
CA ASP A 38 -11.16 56.00 27.39
C ASP A 38 -10.67 54.55 27.53
N GLU A 39 -10.31 54.11 28.74
CA GLU A 39 -9.92 52.73 29.03
C GLU A 39 -11.06 51.74 28.74
N ARG A 40 -12.29 52.09 29.12
CA ARG A 40 -13.48 51.30 28.76
C ARG A 40 -13.70 51.24 27.25
N ASN A 41 -13.59 52.37 26.56
CA ASN A 41 -13.75 52.42 25.11
C ASN A 41 -12.68 51.56 24.41
N ASN A 42 -11.42 51.69 24.82
CA ASN A 42 -10.31 50.91 24.29
C ASN A 42 -10.53 49.41 24.53
N SER A 43 -10.93 49.02 25.75
CA SER A 43 -11.21 47.62 26.09
C SER A 43 -12.33 47.04 25.22
N ILE A 44 -13.40 47.81 24.97
CA ILE A 44 -14.51 47.38 24.10
C ILE A 44 -14.02 47.21 22.66
N THR A 45 -13.24 48.17 22.14
CA THR A 45 -12.68 48.11 20.80
C THR A 45 -11.73 46.92 20.64
N GLU A 46 -10.87 46.65 21.62
CA GLU A 46 -9.97 45.51 21.65
C GLU A 46 -10.75 44.18 21.72
N ALA A 47 -11.77 44.09 22.56
CA ALA A 47 -12.62 42.90 22.65
C ALA A 47 -13.36 42.63 21.33
N LEU A 48 -13.92 43.66 20.69
CA LEU A 48 -14.57 43.56 19.38
C LEU A 48 -13.59 43.17 18.26
N SER A 49 -12.39 43.75 18.26
CA SER A 49 -11.33 43.42 17.32
C SER A 49 -10.90 41.96 17.48
N SER A 50 -10.71 41.51 18.72
CA SER A 50 -10.33 40.14 19.05
C SER A 50 -11.41 39.14 18.65
N ALA A 51 -12.69 39.45 18.92
CA ALA A 51 -13.81 38.61 18.50
C ALA A 51 -13.91 38.49 16.97
N LYS A 52 -13.68 39.59 16.23
CA LYS A 52 -13.64 39.57 14.76
C LYS A 52 -12.47 38.73 14.24
N LYS A 53 -11.28 38.86 14.82
CA LYS A 53 -10.11 38.04 14.47
C LYS A 53 -10.35 36.57 14.73
N ALA A 54 -10.86 36.21 15.91
CA ALA A 54 -11.19 34.83 16.24
C ALA A 54 -12.21 34.23 15.27
N LYS A 55 -13.24 35.01 14.88
CA LYS A 55 -14.21 34.56 13.87
C LYS A 55 -13.56 34.30 12.51
N ALA A 56 -12.70 35.22 12.04
CA ALA A 56 -11.99 35.07 10.78
C ALA A 56 -11.03 33.86 10.81
N GLU A 57 -10.32 33.64 11.93
CA GLU A 57 -9.45 32.47 12.12
C GLU A 57 -10.26 31.17 12.09
N ILE A 58 -11.43 31.12 12.74
CA ILE A 58 -12.32 29.95 12.69
C ILE A 58 -12.80 29.66 11.27
N GLU A 59 -13.19 30.70 10.51
CA GLU A 59 -13.59 30.56 9.11
C GLU A 59 -12.44 30.03 8.25
N GLN A 60 -11.22 30.55 8.45
CA GLN A 60 -10.02 30.09 7.75
C GLN A 60 -9.67 28.63 8.10
N VAL A 61 -9.64 28.29 9.39
CA VAL A 61 -9.37 26.91 9.86
C VAL A 61 -10.43 25.93 9.33
N SER A 62 -11.68 26.35 9.24
CA SER A 62 -12.76 25.52 8.68
C SER A 62 -12.54 25.26 7.19
N ALA A 63 -12.18 26.31 6.42
CA ALA A 63 -11.87 26.18 5.00
C ALA A 63 -10.63 25.31 4.75
N ASP A 64 -9.59 25.44 5.58
CA ASP A 64 -8.38 24.64 5.46
C ASP A 64 -8.62 23.18 5.86
N ASN A 65 -9.44 22.92 6.87
CA ASN A 65 -9.89 21.56 7.21
C ASN A 65 -10.67 20.92 6.05
N GLU A 66 -11.58 21.66 5.41
CA GLU A 66 -12.31 21.14 4.24
C GLU A 66 -11.37 20.80 3.08
N LYS A 67 -10.38 21.65 2.81
CA LYS A 67 -9.32 21.37 1.82
C LYS A 67 -8.52 20.12 2.17
N ILE A 68 -8.09 19.98 3.43
CA ILE A 68 -7.33 18.80 3.89
C ILE A 68 -8.17 17.53 3.74
N LEU A 69 -9.45 17.57 4.11
CA LEU A 69 -10.36 16.43 3.95
C LEU A 69 -10.55 16.05 2.49
N ASN A 70 -10.70 17.02 1.59
CA ASN A 70 -10.81 16.77 0.15
C ASN A 70 -9.50 16.20 -0.41
N GLN A 71 -8.36 16.75 -0.03
CA GLN A 71 -7.05 16.25 -0.43
C GLN A 71 -6.83 14.80 0.05
N ALA A 72 -7.16 14.51 1.31
CA ALA A 72 -7.08 13.15 1.86
C ALA A 72 -7.99 12.16 1.12
N ARG A 73 -9.18 12.59 0.67
CA ARG A 73 -10.08 11.76 -0.15
C ARG A 73 -9.47 11.47 -1.53
N ILE A 74 -8.90 12.48 -2.18
CA ILE A 74 -8.23 12.33 -3.49
C ILE A 74 -7.05 11.37 -3.37
N GLU A 75 -6.21 11.54 -2.35
CA GLU A 75 -5.06 10.68 -2.10
C GLU A 75 -5.49 9.24 -1.80
N ARG A 76 -6.50 9.05 -0.94
CA ARG A 76 -7.09 7.74 -0.68
C ARG A 76 -7.55 7.07 -1.96
N ASP A 77 -8.28 7.79 -2.81
CA ASP A 77 -8.79 7.23 -4.06
C ASP A 77 -7.67 6.89 -5.05
N SER A 78 -6.61 7.70 -5.08
CA SER A 78 -5.39 7.40 -5.83
C SER A 78 -4.72 6.11 -5.32
N ILE A 79 -4.54 5.96 -4.01
CA ILE A 79 -3.95 4.77 -3.38
C ILE A 79 -4.79 3.53 -3.70
N ILE A 80 -6.12 3.61 -3.61
CA ILE A 80 -7.01 2.48 -3.93
C ILE A 80 -6.91 2.12 -5.42
N LYS A 81 -6.84 3.11 -6.30
CA LYS A 81 -6.69 2.89 -7.74
C LYS A 81 -5.35 2.22 -8.07
N GLU A 82 -4.26 2.71 -7.47
CA GLU A 82 -2.94 2.14 -7.63
C GLU A 82 -2.87 0.71 -7.10
N ALA A 83 -3.40 0.45 -5.90
CA ALA A 83 -3.47 -0.89 -5.33
C ALA A 83 -4.25 -1.88 -6.22
N ARG A 84 -5.35 -1.43 -6.85
CA ARG A 84 -6.10 -2.24 -7.82
C ARG A 84 -5.29 -2.53 -9.07
N ALA A 85 -4.56 -1.55 -9.60
CA ALA A 85 -3.70 -1.73 -10.76
C ALA A 85 -2.55 -2.71 -10.48
N ILE A 86 -1.89 -2.57 -9.32
CA ILE A 86 -0.83 -3.49 -8.87
C ILE A 86 -1.39 -4.90 -8.69
N LYS A 87 -2.57 -5.04 -8.07
CA LYS A 87 -3.23 -6.34 -7.91
C LYS A 87 -3.46 -7.01 -9.27
N GLU A 88 -4.02 -6.28 -10.23
CA GLU A 88 -4.30 -6.84 -11.56
C GLU A 88 -3.01 -7.22 -12.30
N SER A 89 -1.97 -6.37 -12.25
CA SER A 89 -0.65 -6.67 -12.82
C SER A 89 -0.06 -7.94 -12.19
N THR A 90 -0.09 -8.03 -10.86
CA THR A 90 0.44 -9.19 -10.12
C THR A 90 -0.30 -10.47 -10.50
N ILE A 91 -1.64 -10.43 -10.62
CA ILE A 91 -2.43 -11.59 -11.05
C ILE A 91 -2.09 -11.98 -12.49
N SER A 92 -1.97 -11.00 -13.39
CA SER A 92 -1.62 -11.24 -14.79
C SER A 92 -0.23 -11.86 -14.92
N GLU A 93 0.76 -11.31 -14.22
CA GLU A 93 2.13 -11.84 -14.18
C GLU A 93 2.19 -13.24 -13.58
N ALA A 94 1.46 -13.48 -12.49
CA ALA A 94 1.39 -14.81 -11.86
C ALA A 94 0.76 -15.83 -12.80
N LYS A 95 -0.33 -15.49 -13.50
CA LYS A 95 -0.95 -16.34 -14.52
C LYS A 95 0.00 -16.62 -15.68
N SER A 96 0.70 -15.59 -16.18
CA SER A 96 1.68 -15.76 -17.26
C SER A 96 2.82 -16.68 -16.85
N LYS A 97 3.39 -16.49 -15.67
CA LYS A 97 4.45 -17.36 -15.13
C LYS A 97 3.96 -18.79 -14.93
N ALA A 98 2.75 -18.97 -14.40
CA ALA A 98 2.15 -20.28 -14.22
C ALA A 98 1.93 -21.00 -15.57
N SER A 99 1.47 -20.28 -16.60
CA SER A 99 1.30 -20.85 -17.93
C SER A 99 2.64 -21.28 -18.56
N LEU A 100 3.68 -20.47 -18.41
CA LEU A 100 5.03 -20.79 -18.91
C LEU A 100 5.62 -22.01 -18.18
N GLU A 101 5.47 -22.09 -16.87
CA GLU A 101 5.96 -23.24 -16.11
C GLU A 101 5.16 -24.51 -16.43
N ALA A 102 3.84 -24.40 -16.61
CA ALA A 102 3.01 -25.52 -17.05
C ALA A 102 3.43 -26.04 -18.43
N GLU A 103 3.71 -25.15 -19.39
CA GLU A 103 4.21 -25.53 -20.72
C GLU A 103 5.56 -26.23 -20.63
N LYS A 104 6.48 -25.71 -19.81
CA LYS A 104 7.78 -26.32 -19.54
C LYS A 104 7.65 -27.72 -18.93
N ILE A 105 6.75 -27.92 -17.98
CA ILE A 105 6.46 -29.23 -17.38
C ILE A 105 5.94 -30.19 -18.45
N ILE A 106 5.01 -29.76 -19.31
CA ILE A 106 4.46 -30.59 -20.39
C ILE A 106 5.55 -30.98 -21.39
N LEU A 107 6.42 -30.05 -21.77
CA LEU A 107 7.55 -30.33 -22.66
C LEU A 107 8.50 -31.36 -22.04
N SER A 108 8.89 -31.16 -20.78
CA SER A 108 9.76 -32.12 -20.07
C SER A 108 9.10 -33.50 -19.95
N ALA A 109 7.80 -33.56 -19.66
CA ALA A 109 7.06 -34.82 -19.60
C ALA A 109 7.04 -35.53 -20.96
N LYS A 110 6.85 -34.79 -22.07
CA LYS A 110 6.92 -35.36 -23.43
C LYS A 110 8.30 -35.93 -23.75
N GLU A 111 9.36 -35.22 -23.37
CA GLU A 111 10.73 -35.70 -23.53
C GLU A 111 10.99 -36.98 -22.73
N GLN A 112 10.56 -37.02 -21.46
CA GLN A 112 10.64 -38.22 -20.64
C GLN A 112 9.88 -39.39 -21.24
N ILE A 113 8.64 -39.17 -21.71
CA ILE A 113 7.83 -40.21 -22.38
C ILE A 113 8.55 -40.75 -23.64
N SER A 114 9.16 -39.86 -24.44
CA SER A 114 9.92 -40.27 -25.63
C SER A 114 11.13 -41.13 -25.26
N SER A 115 11.88 -40.72 -24.23
CA SER A 115 13.01 -41.48 -23.70
C SER A 115 12.58 -42.85 -23.16
N GLU A 116 11.52 -42.90 -22.35
CA GLU A 116 11.00 -44.16 -21.80
C GLU A 116 10.46 -45.09 -22.90
N LYS A 117 9.80 -44.54 -23.92
CA LYS A 117 9.39 -45.32 -25.10
C LYS A 117 10.59 -45.91 -25.85
N MET A 118 11.68 -45.16 -25.97
CA MET A 118 12.91 -45.65 -26.59
C MET A 118 13.53 -46.79 -25.77
N LYS A 119 13.61 -46.65 -24.44
CA LYS A 119 14.08 -47.71 -23.54
C LYS A 119 13.22 -48.97 -23.65
N ALA A 120 11.90 -48.84 -23.57
CA ALA A 120 10.96 -49.96 -23.72
C ALA A 120 11.10 -50.65 -25.08
N MET A 121 11.37 -49.90 -26.16
CA MET A 121 11.61 -50.47 -27.49
C MET A 121 12.93 -51.26 -27.54
N ILE A 122 13.98 -50.80 -26.85
CA ILE A 122 15.26 -51.50 -26.75
C ILE A 122 15.08 -52.79 -25.94
N GLU A 123 14.39 -52.73 -24.80
CA GLU A 123 14.06 -53.91 -23.98
C GLU A 123 13.27 -54.93 -24.79
N LEU A 124 12.23 -54.50 -25.52
CA LEU A 124 11.44 -55.38 -26.38
C LEU A 124 12.29 -56.04 -27.47
N LYS A 125 13.23 -55.32 -28.09
CA LYS A 125 14.15 -55.89 -29.08
C LYS A 125 15.04 -56.96 -28.48
N ASN A 126 15.54 -56.74 -27.26
CA ASN A 126 16.36 -57.72 -26.56
C ASN A 126 15.55 -58.97 -26.20
N GLU A 127 14.31 -58.80 -25.71
CA GLU A 127 13.39 -59.90 -25.41
C GLU A 127 13.11 -60.76 -26.66
N ILE A 128 12.83 -60.10 -27.80
CA ILE A 128 12.60 -60.79 -29.07
C ILE A 128 13.85 -61.54 -29.54
N ALA A 129 15.04 -60.95 -29.38
CA ALA A 129 16.29 -61.59 -29.73
C ALA A 129 16.52 -62.86 -28.89
N ASP A 130 16.27 -62.80 -27.58
CA ASP A 130 16.39 -63.95 -26.69
C ASP A 130 15.39 -65.06 -27.05
N ILE A 131 14.12 -64.71 -27.25
CA ILE A 131 13.08 -65.65 -27.71
C ILE A 131 13.47 -66.30 -29.06
N SER A 132 14.06 -65.52 -29.97
CA SER A 132 14.51 -66.03 -31.28
C SER A 132 15.66 -67.03 -31.15
N ILE A 133 16.62 -66.76 -30.26
CA ILE A 133 17.72 -67.70 -29.95
C ILE A 133 17.16 -68.98 -29.32
N GLN A 134 16.26 -68.87 -28.35
CA GLN A 134 15.63 -70.04 -27.71
C GLN A 134 14.85 -70.89 -28.72
N MET A 135 14.12 -70.27 -29.64
CA MET A 135 13.42 -70.98 -30.73
C MET A 135 14.42 -71.66 -31.68
N ALA A 136 15.48 -70.97 -32.09
CA ALA A 136 16.52 -71.54 -32.94
C ALA A 136 17.19 -72.75 -32.26
N GLU A 137 17.53 -72.64 -30.97
CA GLU A 137 18.10 -73.74 -30.18
C GLU A 137 17.14 -74.95 -30.12
N LYS A 138 15.84 -74.71 -29.91
CA LYS A 138 14.83 -75.78 -29.87
C LYS A 138 14.67 -76.46 -31.23
N ILE A 139 14.67 -75.71 -32.33
CA ILE A 139 14.62 -76.26 -33.70
C ILE A 139 15.88 -77.07 -34.01
N ILE A 140 17.06 -76.55 -33.65
CA ILE A 140 18.35 -77.24 -33.83
C ILE A 140 18.36 -78.55 -33.02
N LYS A 141 17.94 -78.52 -31.75
CA LYS A 141 17.80 -79.72 -30.90
C LYS A 141 16.85 -80.74 -31.53
N LEU A 142 15.73 -80.31 -32.12
CA LEU A 142 14.79 -81.21 -32.80
C LEU A 142 15.39 -81.81 -34.08
N LYS A 143 16.10 -81.02 -34.89
CA LYS A 143 16.77 -81.48 -36.13
C LYS A 143 17.98 -82.39 -35.88
N LEU A 144 18.71 -82.17 -34.79
CA LEU A 144 19.87 -82.98 -34.39
C LEU A 144 19.51 -84.25 -33.61
N LYS A 145 18.22 -84.59 -33.44
CA LYS A 145 17.81 -85.89 -32.88
C LYS A 145 18.17 -87.08 -33.78
N ASP A 146 18.37 -86.86 -35.08
CA ASP A 146 18.74 -87.90 -36.03
C ASP A 146 20.27 -88.01 -36.21
N VAL A 147 20.81 -89.23 -36.11
CA VAL A 147 22.26 -89.53 -36.13
C VAL A 147 22.90 -89.14 -37.47
N LYS A 148 22.15 -89.23 -38.59
CA LYS A 148 22.62 -88.76 -39.91
C LYS A 148 22.85 -87.24 -39.94
N SER A 149 22.00 -86.47 -39.25
CA SER A 149 22.08 -85.00 -39.23
C SER A 149 23.25 -84.51 -38.37
N GLN A 150 23.56 -85.20 -37.26
CA GLN A 150 24.76 -84.92 -36.45
C GLN A 150 26.07 -85.19 -37.21
N LYS A 151 26.14 -86.31 -37.94
CA LYS A 151 27.33 -86.67 -38.74
C LYS A 151 27.62 -85.63 -39.83
N LYS A 152 26.56 -85.13 -40.48
CA LYS A 152 26.65 -84.09 -41.53
C LYS A 152 27.10 -82.73 -40.99
N LEU A 153 26.68 -82.36 -39.77
CA LEU A 153 27.15 -81.14 -39.11
C LEU A 153 28.65 -81.24 -38.79
N ILE A 154 29.12 -82.38 -38.28
CA ILE A 154 30.55 -82.60 -37.97
C ILE A 154 31.41 -82.48 -39.24
N GLU A 155 30.99 -83.12 -40.34
CA GLU A 155 31.68 -82.99 -41.63
C GLU A 155 31.72 -81.54 -42.15
N GLN A 156 30.63 -80.77 -42.02
CA GLN A 156 30.61 -79.37 -42.44
C GLN A 156 31.48 -78.47 -41.55
N THR A 157 31.48 -78.67 -40.23
CA THR A 157 32.31 -77.87 -39.30
C THR A 157 33.80 -78.14 -39.54
N LEU A 158 34.18 -79.41 -39.74
CA LEU A 158 35.56 -79.78 -40.09
C LEU A 158 35.98 -79.20 -41.45
N LYS A 159 35.08 -79.16 -42.43
CA LYS A 159 35.35 -78.57 -43.76
C LYS A 159 35.50 -77.04 -43.71
N ASN A 160 34.74 -76.35 -42.85
CA ASN A 160 34.87 -74.90 -42.66
C ASN A 160 36.09 -74.50 -41.82
N GLN A 161 36.64 -75.39 -40.98
CA GLN A 161 37.91 -75.14 -40.26
C GLN A 161 39.16 -75.46 -41.10
N MET A 162 39.00 -76.15 -42.22
CA MET A 162 40.09 -76.48 -43.15
C MET A 162 40.25 -75.49 -44.31
N ASN A 163 39.40 -74.45 -44.38
CA ASN A 163 39.53 -73.27 -45.22
C ASN A 163 39.79 -72.03 -44.35
#